data_AF-A0A7V3SUP2-F1
#
_entry.id   AF-A0A7V3SUP2-F1
#
_cell.length_a   1.000
_cell.length_b   1.000
_cell.length_c   1.000
_cell.angle_alpha   90.00
_cell.angle_beta   90.00
_cell.angle_gamma   90.00
#
_symmetry.space_group_name_H-M   'P 1'
#
loop_
_entity.id
_entity.type
_entity.pdbx_description
1 polymer ?
#
loop_
_entity_poly.entity_id
_entity_poly.type
_entity_poly.pdbx_seq_one_letter_code
_entity_poly.pdbx_strand_id
1 'polypeptide(L)'
;LKETLEESKKQDELSIELMDLQSLVPSPMPPIFDLMVYAGKFMMSGKKELTELLQSMVNKVKENAKQGISGTHSGKEKIRALMCYIDHYTTDARFWQWMDEQDISSTSILYNFWQKGSIVARGHELDGYSIDTTNFDTMLDSLAAQNSRQPMIKQIRGPYDSPSMWLDDTAAMAKVMNVDMIIYIGTMGCRNTWGMVKPFTRDLEKMGYPTLVVFADAFDDRVASWETVRDKISEFIKVRKIKS
;
A
#
# COMPACT_ATOMS: atom_id res chain seq x y z
N LEU A 1 3.79 4.56 27.84
CA LEU A 1 4.25 5.21 26.59
C LEU A 1 5.53 4.57 26.05
N LYS A 2 6.64 4.58 26.80
CA LYS A 2 7.91 3.97 26.37
C LYS A 2 7.76 2.55 25.82
N GLU A 3 7.18 1.66 26.63
CA GLU A 3 6.95 0.25 26.23
C GLU A 3 6.11 0.13 24.94
N THR A 4 5.07 0.95 24.80
CA THR A 4 4.21 0.99 23.60
C THR A 4 4.97 1.45 22.35
N LEU A 5 5.85 2.43 22.49
CA LEU A 5 6.69 2.94 21.40
C LEU A 5 7.80 1.95 21.03
N GLU A 6 8.41 1.29 22.01
CA GLU A 6 9.37 0.21 21.76
C GLU A 6 8.72 -0.96 21.03
N GLU A 7 7.49 -1.32 21.39
CA GLU A 7 6.74 -2.34 20.67
C GLU A 7 6.37 -1.88 19.25
N SER A 8 5.94 -0.62 19.10
CA SER A 8 5.68 -0.02 17.77
C SER A 8 6.94 0.01 16.90
N LYS A 9 8.12 0.18 17.49
CA LYS A 9 9.41 0.14 16.78
C LYS A 9 9.71 -1.25 16.21
N LYS A 10 9.46 -2.31 16.96
CA LYS A 10 9.58 -3.69 16.44
C LYS A 10 8.64 -3.94 15.28
N GLN A 11 7.40 -3.44 15.39
CA GLN A 11 6.41 -3.54 14.30
C GLN A 11 6.87 -2.80 13.04
N ASP A 12 7.53 -1.65 13.22
CA ASP A 12 8.11 -0.89 12.11
C ASP A 12 9.23 -1.66 11.43
N GLU A 13 10.13 -2.31 12.18
CA GLU A 13 11.19 -3.17 11.63
C GLU A 13 10.60 -4.35 10.82
N LEU A 14 9.57 -5.01 11.34
CA LEU A 14 8.88 -6.09 10.63
C LEU A 14 8.13 -5.60 9.39
N SER A 15 7.52 -4.42 9.45
CA SER A 15 6.80 -3.82 8.31
C SER A 15 7.77 -3.40 7.20
N ILE A 16 8.92 -2.82 7.55
CA ILE A 16 10.00 -2.52 6.61
C ILE A 16 10.45 -3.80 5.89
N GLU A 17 10.68 -4.87 6.64
CA GLU A 17 11.08 -6.16 6.08
C GLU A 17 10.01 -6.75 5.14
N LEU A 18 8.71 -6.64 5.49
CA LEU A 18 7.63 -7.03 4.59
C LEU A 18 7.65 -6.23 3.28
N MET A 19 7.83 -4.91 3.34
CA MET A 19 7.90 -4.09 2.13
C MET A 19 9.11 -4.41 1.26
N ASP A 20 10.28 -4.64 1.87
CA ASP A 20 11.48 -5.08 1.14
C ASP A 20 11.22 -6.42 0.44
N LEU A 21 10.60 -7.39 1.12
CA LEU A 21 10.25 -8.68 0.53
C LEU A 21 9.19 -8.53 -0.57
N GLN A 22 8.17 -7.71 -0.38
CA GLN A 22 7.10 -7.46 -1.36
C GLN A 22 7.65 -6.88 -2.68
N SER A 23 8.77 -6.15 -2.62
CA SER A 23 9.43 -5.57 -3.80
C SER A 23 10.14 -6.60 -4.71
N LEU A 24 10.37 -7.82 -4.23
CA LEU A 24 10.94 -8.90 -5.03
C LEU A 24 10.01 -9.29 -6.19
N VAL A 25 10.59 -9.87 -7.24
CA VAL A 25 9.88 -10.36 -8.43
C VAL A 25 10.19 -11.84 -8.63
N PRO A 26 9.20 -12.75 -8.58
CA PRO A 26 7.79 -12.49 -8.21
C PRO A 26 7.64 -12.02 -6.75
N SER A 27 6.57 -11.28 -6.42
CA SER A 27 6.30 -10.85 -5.04
C SER A 27 5.92 -12.04 -4.18
N PRO A 28 6.68 -12.36 -3.12
CA PRO A 28 6.38 -13.48 -2.23
C PRO A 28 5.23 -13.22 -1.27
N MET A 29 4.66 -12.00 -1.26
CA MET A 29 3.67 -11.56 -0.29
C MET A 29 2.24 -11.83 -0.80
N PRO A 30 1.41 -12.58 -0.05
CA PRO A 30 0.01 -12.76 -0.42
C PRO A 30 -0.75 -11.44 -0.49
N PRO A 31 -1.61 -11.19 -1.49
CA PRO A 31 -2.31 -9.91 -1.63
C PRO A 31 -3.15 -9.53 -0.41
N ILE A 32 -3.72 -10.47 0.34
CA ILE A 32 -4.52 -10.14 1.54
C ILE A 32 -3.67 -9.59 2.70
N PHE A 33 -2.35 -9.82 2.71
CA PHE A 33 -1.48 -9.36 3.79
C PHE A 33 -1.40 -7.84 3.86
N ASP A 34 -1.49 -7.18 2.72
CA ASP A 34 -1.64 -5.74 2.57
C ASP A 34 -2.73 -5.19 3.52
N LEU A 35 -3.96 -5.73 3.42
CA LEU A 35 -5.08 -5.37 4.30
C LEU A 35 -4.73 -5.55 5.79
N MET A 36 -4.07 -6.67 6.12
CA MET A 36 -3.71 -6.99 7.50
C MET A 36 -2.67 -6.02 8.07
N VAL A 37 -1.68 -5.60 7.26
CA VAL A 37 -0.68 -4.59 7.66
C VAL A 37 -1.39 -3.27 7.98
N TYR A 38 -2.22 -2.77 7.07
CA TYR A 38 -2.92 -1.48 7.28
C TYR A 38 -3.88 -1.53 8.46
N ALA A 39 -4.80 -2.49 8.47
CA ALA A 39 -5.82 -2.62 9.51
C ALA A 39 -5.18 -2.87 10.88
N GLY A 40 -4.16 -3.74 10.91
CA GLY A 40 -3.37 -4.02 12.10
C GLY A 40 -2.69 -2.77 12.63
N LYS A 41 -1.92 -2.06 11.81
CA LYS A 41 -1.22 -0.84 12.24
C LYS A 41 -2.19 0.24 12.72
N PHE A 42 -3.31 0.42 12.01
CA PHE A 42 -4.31 1.43 12.37
C PHE A 42 -4.99 1.14 13.72
N MET A 43 -5.35 -0.11 14.00
CA MET A 43 -6.13 -0.47 15.19
C MET A 43 -5.28 -0.94 16.38
N MET A 44 -4.06 -1.42 16.14
CA MET A 44 -3.28 -2.21 17.10
C MET A 44 -1.81 -1.80 17.18
N SER A 45 -1.42 -0.62 16.67
CA SER A 45 -0.04 -0.14 16.83
C SER A 45 0.39 -0.14 18.31
N GLY A 46 1.57 -0.71 18.57
CA GLY A 46 2.13 -0.84 19.91
C GLY A 46 1.54 -1.96 20.78
N LYS A 47 0.64 -2.80 20.23
CA LYS A 47 0.15 -4.02 20.87
C LYS A 47 0.93 -5.26 20.41
N LYS A 48 1.21 -6.19 21.32
CA LYS A 48 2.01 -7.39 21.03
C LYS A 48 1.37 -8.31 20.00
N GLU A 49 0.04 -8.37 19.98
CA GLU A 49 -0.74 -9.19 19.05
C GLU A 49 -0.48 -8.78 17.59
N LEU A 50 -0.27 -7.48 17.32
CA LEU A 50 0.13 -7.02 15.98
C LEU A 50 1.56 -7.46 15.66
N THR A 51 2.47 -7.41 16.63
CA THR A 51 3.86 -7.87 16.44
C THR A 51 3.90 -9.36 16.11
N GLU A 52 3.11 -10.17 16.81
CA GLU A 52 2.98 -11.61 16.54
C GLU A 52 2.41 -11.88 15.14
N LEU A 53 1.38 -11.12 14.74
CA LEU A 53 0.81 -11.20 13.40
C LEU A 53 1.86 -10.85 12.32
N LEU A 54 2.52 -9.70 12.45
CA LEU A 54 3.56 -9.26 11.50
C LEU A 54 4.71 -10.26 11.43
N GLN A 55 5.13 -10.84 12.56
CA GLN A 55 6.18 -11.86 12.58
C GLN A 55 5.75 -13.12 11.82
N SER A 56 4.51 -13.56 12.00
CA SER A 56 3.94 -14.70 11.25
C SER A 56 3.91 -14.42 9.75
N MET A 57 3.49 -13.21 9.37
CA MET A 57 3.49 -12.76 7.97
C MET A 57 4.90 -12.77 7.39
N VAL A 58 5.87 -12.14 8.05
CA VAL A 58 7.29 -12.13 7.62
C VAL A 58 7.81 -13.54 7.41
N ASN A 59 7.53 -14.46 8.33
CA ASN A 59 7.97 -15.86 8.23
C ASN A 59 7.41 -16.52 6.97
N LYS A 60 6.11 -16.33 6.70
CA LYS A 60 5.47 -16.88 5.50
C LYS A 60 6.02 -16.28 4.22
N VAL A 61 6.19 -14.96 4.17
CA VAL A 61 6.73 -14.27 2.99
C VAL A 61 8.19 -14.67 2.74
N LYS A 62 9.01 -14.83 3.79
CA LYS A 62 10.38 -15.36 3.67
C LYS A 62 10.41 -16.79 3.13
N GLU A 63 9.46 -17.63 3.54
CA GLU A 63 9.35 -19.00 3.03
C GLU A 63 9.09 -18.99 1.51
N ASN A 64 8.11 -18.22 1.05
CA ASN A 64 7.80 -18.07 -0.37
C ASN A 64 9.01 -17.50 -1.15
N ALA A 65 9.67 -16.47 -0.60
CA ALA A 65 10.85 -15.86 -1.21
C ALA A 65 12.01 -16.86 -1.38
N LYS A 66 12.26 -17.72 -0.38
CA LYS A 66 13.28 -18.77 -0.46
C LYS A 66 12.98 -19.82 -1.53
N GLN A 67 11.70 -20.08 -1.78
CA GLN A 67 11.25 -20.99 -2.84
C GLN A 67 11.21 -20.31 -4.22
N GLY A 68 11.35 -18.98 -4.28
CA GLY A 68 11.26 -18.22 -5.53
C GLY A 68 9.85 -18.19 -6.12
N ILE A 69 8.82 -18.29 -5.27
CA ILE A 69 7.41 -18.29 -5.70
C ILE A 69 6.70 -17.00 -5.28
N SER A 70 5.65 -16.66 -6.03
CA SER A 70 4.71 -15.61 -5.64
C SER A 70 3.96 -15.95 -4.35
N GLY A 71 3.48 -14.94 -3.65
CA GLY A 71 2.58 -15.08 -2.52
C GLY A 71 1.15 -15.44 -2.91
N THR A 72 0.83 -15.42 -4.20
CA THR A 72 -0.47 -15.87 -4.72
C THR A 72 -0.64 -17.39 -4.56
N HIS A 73 -1.88 -17.88 -4.53
CA HIS A 73 -2.16 -19.30 -4.35
C HIS A 73 -1.52 -20.20 -5.42
N SER A 74 -1.36 -19.72 -6.66
CA SER A 74 -0.74 -20.51 -7.74
C SER A 74 0.79 -20.52 -7.67
N GLY A 75 1.40 -19.67 -6.84
CA GLY A 75 2.85 -19.42 -6.80
C GLY A 75 3.38 -18.60 -7.98
N LYS A 76 2.52 -18.03 -8.83
CA LYS A 76 2.90 -17.21 -9.99
C LYS A 76 2.51 -15.75 -9.80
N GLU A 77 3.26 -14.85 -10.43
CA GLU A 77 2.93 -13.43 -10.51
C GLU A 77 2.85 -13.06 -11.99
N LYS A 78 1.68 -12.58 -12.42
CA LYS A 78 1.44 -12.09 -13.77
C LYS A 78 1.50 -10.58 -13.82
N ILE A 79 0.91 -9.91 -12.83
CA ILE A 79 0.71 -8.46 -12.82
C ILE A 79 1.02 -7.93 -11.42
N ARG A 80 1.66 -6.77 -11.37
CA ARG A 80 1.89 -6.00 -10.15
C ARG A 80 1.05 -4.73 -10.20
N ALA A 81 0.07 -4.62 -9.31
CA ALA A 81 -0.85 -3.50 -9.22
C ALA A 81 -0.52 -2.58 -8.04
N LEU A 82 -0.60 -1.27 -8.25
CA LEU A 82 -0.55 -0.27 -7.18
C LEU A 82 -1.90 0.42 -7.00
N MET A 83 -2.49 0.29 -5.82
CA MET A 83 -3.60 1.11 -5.39
C MET A 83 -3.08 2.50 -4.98
N CYS A 84 -3.37 3.52 -5.80
CA CYS A 84 -2.85 4.86 -5.56
C CYS A 84 -3.72 5.71 -4.64
N TYR A 85 -4.81 5.19 -4.07
CA TYR A 85 -5.51 5.88 -2.98
C TYR A 85 -5.94 4.92 -1.89
N ILE A 86 -7.02 4.17 -2.10
CA ILE A 86 -7.48 3.12 -1.20
C ILE A 86 -7.86 1.87 -2.00
N ASP A 87 -7.84 0.73 -1.33
CA ASP A 87 -8.24 -0.56 -1.88
C ASP A 87 -9.78 -0.68 -1.98
N HIS A 88 -10.28 -1.72 -2.65
CA HIS A 88 -11.72 -2.00 -2.65
C HIS A 88 -12.09 -2.94 -1.51
N TYR A 89 -12.65 -2.38 -0.44
CA TYR A 89 -13.13 -3.08 0.75
C TYR A 89 -14.56 -3.61 0.56
N THR A 90 -14.79 -4.33 -0.54
CA THR A 90 -16.06 -5.04 -0.72
C THR A 90 -16.24 -6.09 0.37
N THR A 91 -17.48 -6.52 0.60
CA THR A 91 -17.78 -7.57 1.59
C THR A 91 -16.95 -8.83 1.33
N ASP A 92 -16.56 -9.49 2.42
CA ASP A 92 -15.89 -10.79 2.43
C ASP A 92 -14.53 -10.84 1.71
N ALA A 93 -13.84 -9.69 1.61
CA ALA A 93 -12.49 -9.60 1.04
C ALA A 93 -12.37 -10.10 -0.43
N ARG A 94 -13.48 -10.09 -1.19
CA ARG A 94 -13.53 -10.59 -2.58
C ARG A 94 -12.53 -9.92 -3.52
N PHE A 95 -12.15 -8.67 -3.25
CA PHE A 95 -11.13 -7.96 -4.02
C PHE A 95 -9.76 -8.66 -3.96
N TRP A 96 -9.28 -8.98 -2.76
CA TRP A 96 -8.00 -9.68 -2.60
C TRP A 96 -8.07 -11.14 -3.06
N GLN A 97 -9.21 -11.81 -2.87
CA GLN A 97 -9.41 -13.16 -3.43
C GLN A 97 -9.29 -13.13 -4.96
N TRP A 98 -9.94 -12.17 -5.62
CA TRP A 98 -9.84 -12.06 -7.06
C TRP A 98 -8.43 -11.72 -7.54
N MET A 99 -7.72 -10.82 -6.84
CA MET A 99 -6.31 -10.55 -7.18
C MET A 99 -5.46 -11.81 -7.09
N ASP A 100 -5.62 -12.59 -6.02
CA ASP A 100 -4.94 -13.87 -5.83
C ASP A 100 -5.26 -14.87 -6.97
N GLU A 101 -6.54 -15.05 -7.31
CA GLU A 101 -7.00 -15.93 -8.38
C GLU A 101 -6.49 -15.52 -9.78
N GLN A 102 -6.19 -14.23 -9.97
CA GLN A 102 -5.67 -13.70 -11.23
C GLN A 102 -4.14 -13.62 -11.28
N ASP A 103 -3.43 -14.13 -10.25
CA ASP A 103 -1.98 -13.99 -10.09
C ASP A 103 -1.52 -12.51 -10.07
N ILE A 104 -2.35 -11.63 -9.49
CA ILE A 104 -2.06 -10.21 -9.33
C ILE A 104 -1.50 -9.98 -7.93
N SER A 105 -0.25 -9.56 -7.86
CA SER A 105 0.31 -9.01 -6.63
C SER A 105 -0.08 -7.55 -6.50
N SER A 106 -0.55 -7.17 -5.33
CA SER A 106 -0.92 -5.78 -5.03
C SER A 106 0.04 -5.12 -4.07
N THR A 107 0.02 -3.80 -4.09
CA THR A 107 0.45 -2.94 -3.00
C THR A 107 -0.39 -1.66 -3.03
N SER A 108 -0.32 -0.83 -1.99
CA SER A 108 -1.15 0.37 -1.84
C SER A 108 -0.35 1.46 -1.14
N ILE A 109 -0.64 2.72 -1.48
CA ILE A 109 -0.08 3.85 -0.72
C ILE A 109 -0.55 3.82 0.75
N LEU A 110 -1.63 3.09 1.07
CA LEU A 110 -2.08 2.84 2.45
C LEU A 110 -1.13 1.98 3.28
N TYR A 111 -0.26 1.21 2.64
CA TYR A 111 0.72 0.38 3.34
C TYR A 111 2.05 1.11 3.56
N ASN A 112 2.18 2.33 3.02
CA ASN A 112 3.36 3.16 3.19
C ASN A 112 3.20 4.12 4.39
N PHE A 113 3.73 3.70 5.53
CA PHE A 113 3.77 4.50 6.77
C PHE A 113 5.03 5.35 6.89
N TRP A 114 5.92 5.39 5.89
CA TRP A 114 7.12 6.23 5.90
C TRP A 114 8.05 6.01 7.10
N GLN A 115 8.23 4.76 7.51
CA GLN A 115 9.30 4.45 8.47
C GLN A 115 10.67 4.71 7.84
N LYS A 116 11.58 5.34 8.59
CA LYS A 116 12.97 5.49 8.16
C LYS A 116 13.59 4.11 7.92
N GLY A 117 14.17 3.93 6.73
CA GLY A 117 14.74 2.64 6.29
C GLY A 117 13.83 1.82 5.37
N SER A 118 12.55 2.20 5.24
CA SER A 118 11.66 1.56 4.26
C SER A 118 12.12 1.81 2.83
N ILE A 119 11.91 0.83 1.94
CA ILE A 119 12.29 0.91 0.52
C ILE A 119 11.65 2.10 -0.20
N VAL A 120 10.42 2.46 0.16
CA VAL A 120 9.67 3.60 -0.40
C VAL A 120 10.16 4.95 0.10
N ALA A 121 10.97 4.99 1.16
CA ALA A 121 11.62 6.20 1.65
C ALA A 121 13.02 6.41 1.02
N ARG A 122 13.50 5.50 0.16
CA ARG A 122 14.79 5.65 -0.53
C ARG A 122 14.74 6.84 -1.49
N GLY A 123 15.67 7.79 -1.34
CA GLY A 123 15.65 9.07 -2.04
C GLY A 123 14.75 10.14 -1.39
N HIS A 124 14.03 9.78 -0.33
CA HIS A 124 13.14 10.64 0.46
C HIS A 124 13.41 10.47 1.96
N GLU A 125 14.68 10.31 2.35
CA GLU A 125 15.05 9.90 3.70
C GLU A 125 14.63 10.93 4.77
N LEU A 126 14.46 12.19 4.38
CA LEU A 126 13.99 13.28 5.25
C LEU A 126 12.48 13.26 5.50
N ASP A 127 11.72 12.55 4.67
CA ASP A 127 10.27 12.46 4.79
C ASP A 127 9.83 11.41 5.82
N GLY A 128 10.69 10.42 6.07
CA GLY A 128 10.42 9.34 6.99
C GLY A 128 10.45 9.75 8.47
N TYR A 129 9.88 8.91 9.33
CA TYR A 129 9.94 9.08 10.78
C TYR A 129 10.85 8.05 11.46
N SER A 130 11.25 8.34 12.69
CA SER A 130 11.94 7.39 13.59
C SER A 130 11.35 7.50 14.98
N ILE A 131 11.45 6.42 15.76
CA ILE A 131 10.98 6.38 17.14
C ILE A 131 12.18 6.52 18.09
N ASP A 132 12.13 7.54 18.94
CA ASP A 132 13.07 7.81 20.02
C ASP A 132 12.36 7.66 21.38
N THR A 133 12.90 6.78 22.23
CA THR A 133 12.35 6.49 23.57
C THR A 133 13.31 6.87 24.71
N THR A 134 14.26 7.77 24.43
CA THR A 134 15.25 8.27 25.37
C THR A 134 14.61 8.98 26.56
N ASN A 135 13.68 9.90 26.31
CA ASN A 135 12.98 10.65 27.35
C ASN A 135 11.53 10.98 26.93
N PHE A 136 10.77 11.62 27.81
CA PHE A 136 9.35 11.90 27.56
C PHE A 136 9.12 12.82 26.36
N ASP A 137 9.94 13.87 26.21
CA ASP A 137 9.79 14.82 25.10
C ASP A 137 10.09 14.16 23.76
N THR A 138 11.15 13.34 23.66
CA THR A 138 11.47 12.61 22.42
C THR A 138 10.41 11.56 22.07
N MET A 139 9.74 10.99 23.07
CA MET A 139 8.59 10.10 22.85
C MET A 139 7.38 10.85 22.29
N LEU A 140 7.12 12.09 22.73
CA LEU A 140 6.04 12.92 22.18
C LEU A 140 6.36 13.35 20.74
N ASP A 141 7.60 13.74 20.47
CA ASP A 141 8.05 14.05 19.11
C ASP A 141 7.91 12.85 18.17
N SER A 142 8.23 11.65 18.67
CA SER A 142 8.06 10.39 17.92
C SER A 142 6.60 10.14 17.55
N LEU A 143 5.67 10.35 18.48
CA LEU A 143 4.23 10.23 18.19
C LEU A 143 3.77 11.27 17.17
N ALA A 144 4.23 12.52 17.27
CA ALA A 144 3.90 13.57 16.31
C ALA A 144 4.44 13.26 14.91
N ALA A 145 5.68 12.75 14.84
CA ALA A 145 6.29 12.31 13.59
C ALA A 145 5.49 11.13 12.99
N GLN A 146 5.20 10.09 13.77
CA GLN A 146 4.39 8.95 13.32
C GLN A 146 3.03 9.37 12.76
N ASN A 147 2.31 10.25 13.47
CA ASN A 147 0.98 10.71 13.03
C ASN A 147 1.05 11.53 11.75
N SER A 148 2.01 12.46 11.65
CA SER A 148 2.16 13.30 10.44
C SER A 148 2.64 12.53 9.21
N ARG A 149 3.17 11.31 9.40
CA ARG A 149 3.66 10.41 8.35
C ARG A 149 2.68 9.27 8.01
N GLN A 150 1.52 9.21 8.66
CA GLN A 150 0.53 8.18 8.35
C GLN A 150 0.11 8.25 6.88
N PRO A 151 -0.28 7.10 6.30
CA PRO A 151 -0.89 7.07 4.99
C PRO A 151 -2.07 8.05 4.92
N MET A 152 -2.21 8.67 3.75
CA MET A 152 -3.10 9.80 3.47
C MET A 152 -2.69 11.12 4.16
N ILE A 153 -2.32 11.11 5.45
CA ILE A 153 -1.90 12.35 6.14
C ILE A 153 -0.67 12.94 5.46
N LYS A 154 0.32 12.11 5.13
CA LYS A 154 1.54 12.53 4.45
C LYS A 154 1.27 12.89 2.99
N GLN A 155 0.66 11.97 2.24
CA GLN A 155 0.62 12.00 0.79
C GLN A 155 -0.42 12.99 0.22
N ILE A 156 -1.57 13.18 0.88
CA ILE A 156 -2.70 13.94 0.30
C ILE A 156 -3.03 15.23 1.06
N ARG A 157 -2.11 15.77 1.87
CA ARG A 157 -2.35 17.02 2.64
C ARG A 157 -2.14 18.32 1.85
N GLY A 158 -1.50 18.25 0.69
CA GLY A 158 -1.11 19.41 -0.11
C GLY A 158 -1.50 19.27 -1.59
N PRO A 159 -0.99 20.15 -2.47
CA PRO A 159 -1.13 20.00 -3.91
C PRO A 159 -0.62 18.63 -4.35
N TYR A 160 -1.37 17.96 -5.22
CA TYR A 160 -1.09 16.57 -5.60
C TYR A 160 0.29 16.38 -6.25
N ASP A 161 0.81 17.42 -6.88
CA ASP A 161 2.04 17.45 -7.69
C ASP A 161 3.23 18.12 -6.99
N SER A 162 3.06 18.58 -5.74
CA SER A 162 4.18 19.08 -4.95
C SER A 162 5.17 17.96 -4.59
N PRO A 163 6.46 18.28 -4.34
CA PRO A 163 7.43 17.30 -3.85
C PRO A 163 6.92 16.59 -2.59
N SER A 164 7.17 15.28 -2.51
CA SER A 164 6.77 14.45 -1.37
C SER A 164 5.25 14.44 -1.12
N MET A 165 4.44 14.68 -2.15
CA MET A 165 2.98 14.55 -2.12
C MET A 165 2.54 13.42 -3.06
N TRP A 166 1.23 13.32 -3.28
CA TRP A 166 0.54 12.19 -3.88
C TRP A 166 1.16 11.67 -5.18
N LEU A 167 1.45 12.54 -6.16
CA LEU A 167 2.02 12.14 -7.45
C LEU A 167 3.44 11.60 -7.29
N ASP A 168 4.29 12.34 -6.58
CA ASP A 168 5.70 12.01 -6.36
C ASP A 168 5.84 10.68 -5.61
N ASP A 169 5.08 10.53 -4.52
CA ASP A 169 5.07 9.32 -3.70
C ASP A 169 4.53 8.10 -4.46
N THR A 170 3.48 8.29 -5.26
CA THR A 170 2.93 7.21 -6.09
C THR A 170 3.93 6.80 -7.15
N ALA A 171 4.61 7.74 -7.81
CA ALA A 171 5.63 7.44 -8.82
C ALA A 171 6.87 6.76 -8.22
N ALA A 172 7.33 7.22 -7.05
CA ALA A 172 8.41 6.59 -6.31
C ALA A 172 8.06 5.14 -5.94
N MET A 173 6.85 4.92 -5.40
CA MET A 173 6.36 3.59 -5.06
C MET A 173 6.21 2.69 -6.28
N ALA A 174 5.61 3.21 -7.36
CA ALA A 174 5.46 2.50 -8.63
C ALA A 174 6.80 2.01 -9.20
N LYS A 175 7.84 2.85 -9.09
CA LYS A 175 9.20 2.53 -9.51
C LYS A 175 9.85 1.46 -8.65
N VAL A 176 9.87 1.62 -7.32
CA VAL A 176 10.56 0.66 -6.44
C VAL A 176 9.85 -0.69 -6.39
N MET A 177 8.53 -0.69 -6.59
CA MET A 177 7.71 -1.90 -6.59
C MET A 177 7.57 -2.54 -7.97
N ASN A 178 8.20 -1.99 -9.02
CA ASN A 178 8.12 -2.50 -10.41
C ASN A 178 6.68 -2.75 -10.89
N VAL A 179 5.79 -1.77 -10.74
CA VAL A 179 4.36 -1.98 -10.99
C VAL A 179 4.02 -1.93 -12.49
N ASP A 180 3.08 -2.77 -12.91
CA ASP A 180 2.61 -2.83 -14.30
C ASP A 180 1.39 -1.93 -14.53
N MET A 181 0.63 -1.65 -13.47
CA MET A 181 -0.53 -0.77 -13.52
C MET A 181 -0.80 -0.07 -12.19
N ILE A 182 -1.47 1.07 -12.28
CA ILE A 182 -1.94 1.86 -11.15
C ILE A 182 -3.46 1.92 -11.20
N ILE A 183 -4.10 1.73 -10.05
CA ILE A 183 -5.56 1.79 -9.93
C ILE A 183 -5.93 2.81 -8.87
N TYR A 184 -6.81 3.73 -9.25
CA TYR A 184 -7.51 4.62 -8.34
C TYR A 184 -8.90 4.06 -8.03
N ILE A 185 -9.15 3.81 -6.75
CA ILE A 185 -10.47 3.59 -6.16
C ILE A 185 -10.55 4.49 -4.93
N GLY A 186 -11.71 5.09 -4.67
CA GLY A 186 -11.92 6.02 -3.57
C GLY A 186 -13.32 5.94 -3.00
N THR A 187 -13.55 6.62 -1.88
CA THR A 187 -14.92 6.86 -1.39
C THR A 187 -15.49 8.07 -2.10
N MET A 188 -16.78 8.05 -2.44
CA MET A 188 -17.43 9.18 -3.13
C MET A 188 -17.42 10.47 -2.29
N GLY A 189 -17.24 10.34 -0.97
CA GLY A 189 -17.11 11.47 -0.04
C GLY A 189 -15.74 12.16 -0.05
N CYS A 190 -14.67 11.51 -0.50
CA CYS A 190 -13.32 12.07 -0.42
C CYS A 190 -13.04 13.09 -1.54
N ARG A 191 -13.51 14.32 -1.38
CA ARG A 191 -13.38 15.37 -2.40
C ARG A 191 -11.93 15.79 -2.68
N ASN A 192 -11.02 15.60 -1.73
CA ASN A 192 -9.63 16.00 -1.85
C ASN A 192 -8.93 15.26 -3.00
N THR A 193 -9.08 13.94 -3.05
CA THR A 193 -8.51 13.10 -4.12
C THR A 193 -9.37 13.14 -5.38
N TRP A 194 -10.70 13.09 -5.27
CA TRP A 194 -11.60 13.18 -6.44
C TRP A 194 -11.46 14.48 -7.23
N GLY A 195 -11.17 15.60 -6.55
CA GLY A 195 -10.96 16.90 -7.21
C GLY A 195 -9.72 16.92 -8.11
N MET A 196 -8.71 16.10 -7.81
CA MET A 196 -7.42 16.09 -8.52
C MET A 196 -7.16 14.80 -9.31
N VAL A 197 -8.05 13.81 -9.26
CA VAL A 197 -7.81 12.49 -9.86
C VAL A 197 -7.49 12.56 -11.36
N LYS A 198 -8.15 13.43 -12.12
CA LYS A 198 -7.92 13.56 -13.58
C LYS A 198 -6.54 14.12 -13.93
N PRO A 199 -6.10 15.28 -13.40
CA PRO A 199 -4.74 15.75 -13.67
C PRO A 199 -3.69 14.80 -13.11
N PHE A 200 -3.93 14.18 -11.95
CA PHE A 200 -3.08 13.15 -11.36
C PHE A 200 -2.87 11.94 -12.30
N THR A 201 -3.96 11.33 -12.81
CA THR A 201 -3.84 10.17 -13.71
C THR A 201 -3.21 10.53 -15.05
N ARG A 202 -3.50 11.72 -15.58
CA ARG A 202 -2.83 12.22 -16.79
C ARG A 202 -1.32 12.28 -16.60
N ASP A 203 -0.85 12.75 -15.46
CA ASP A 203 0.58 12.93 -15.22
C ASP A 203 1.28 11.58 -14.95
N LEU A 204 0.63 10.62 -14.27
CA LEU A 204 1.10 9.23 -14.19
C LEU A 204 1.19 8.54 -15.56
N GLU A 205 0.19 8.72 -16.43
CA GLU A 205 0.20 8.18 -17.80
C GLU A 205 1.35 8.78 -18.63
N LYS A 206 1.63 10.08 -18.48
CA LYS A 206 2.81 10.72 -19.12
C LYS A 206 4.13 10.15 -18.62
N MET A 207 4.18 9.72 -17.35
CA MET A 207 5.33 9.02 -16.77
C MET A 207 5.45 7.56 -17.24
N GLY A 208 4.46 7.07 -18.01
CA GLY A 208 4.47 5.73 -18.59
C GLY A 208 3.75 4.67 -17.73
N TYR A 209 3.02 5.08 -16.69
CA TYR A 209 2.25 4.16 -15.86
C TYR A 209 0.80 4.06 -16.33
N PRO A 210 0.34 2.91 -16.86
CA PRO A 210 -1.07 2.68 -17.16
C PRO A 210 -1.91 2.87 -15.88
N THR A 211 -2.82 3.83 -15.91
CA THR A 211 -3.58 4.25 -14.73
C THR A 211 -5.09 4.17 -14.98
N LEU A 212 -5.79 3.36 -14.19
CA LEU A 212 -7.24 3.19 -14.23
C LEU A 212 -7.92 3.99 -13.12
N VAL A 213 -8.94 4.78 -13.46
CA VAL A 213 -9.87 5.37 -12.48
C VAL A 213 -11.14 4.54 -12.46
N VAL A 214 -11.40 3.86 -11.34
CA VAL A 214 -12.66 3.14 -11.15
C VAL A 214 -13.65 4.06 -10.44
N PHE A 215 -14.69 4.48 -11.17
CA PHE A 215 -15.83 5.18 -10.58
C PHE A 215 -16.73 4.20 -9.82
N ALA A 216 -16.33 3.89 -8.59
CA ALA A 216 -17.03 3.09 -7.60
C ALA A 216 -16.79 3.70 -6.21
N ASP A 217 -17.50 3.22 -5.20
CA ASP A 217 -17.16 3.51 -3.81
C ASP A 217 -16.39 2.32 -3.23
N ALA A 218 -15.27 2.59 -2.57
CA ALA A 218 -14.40 1.56 -2.00
C ALA A 218 -15.08 0.67 -0.95
N PHE A 219 -16.16 1.13 -0.31
CA PHE A 219 -16.86 0.41 0.76
C PHE A 219 -18.32 0.10 0.45
N ASP A 220 -18.88 0.64 -0.65
CA ASP A 220 -20.31 0.59 -0.92
C ASP A 220 -20.62 0.06 -2.34
N ASP A 221 -20.87 -1.26 -2.40
CA ASP A 221 -21.27 -1.99 -3.61
C ASP A 221 -22.60 -1.49 -4.23
N ARG A 222 -23.38 -0.63 -3.54
CA ARG A 222 -24.59 -0.02 -4.11
C ARG A 222 -24.27 1.06 -5.13
N VAL A 223 -23.08 1.66 -5.07
CA VAL A 223 -22.62 2.65 -6.05
C VAL A 223 -22.22 1.97 -7.36
N ALA A 224 -21.44 0.90 -7.26
CA ALA A 224 -21.14 -0.01 -8.36
C ALA A 224 -20.93 -1.41 -7.79
N SER A 225 -21.53 -2.43 -8.40
CA SER A 225 -21.38 -3.79 -7.90
C SER A 225 -19.94 -4.27 -8.02
N TRP A 226 -19.55 -5.23 -7.18
CA TRP A 226 -18.25 -5.90 -7.26
C TRP A 226 -17.94 -6.42 -8.68
N GLU A 227 -18.92 -7.03 -9.35
CA GLU A 227 -18.76 -7.55 -10.72
C GLU A 227 -18.43 -6.42 -11.69
N THR A 228 -19.06 -5.25 -11.54
CA THR A 228 -18.78 -4.08 -12.38
C THR A 228 -17.34 -3.59 -12.19
N VAL A 229 -16.85 -3.55 -10.94
CA VAL A 229 -15.48 -3.16 -10.63
C VAL A 229 -14.49 -4.16 -11.23
N ARG A 230 -14.69 -5.45 -10.97
CA ARG A 230 -13.87 -6.54 -11.49
C ARG A 230 -13.78 -6.50 -13.02
N ASP A 231 -14.92 -6.34 -13.68
CA ASP A 231 -14.99 -6.34 -15.14
C ASP A 231 -14.27 -5.13 -15.74
N LYS A 232 -14.37 -3.94 -15.11
CA LYS A 232 -13.61 -2.75 -15.51
C LYS A 232 -12.09 -2.95 -15.39
N ILE A 233 -11.62 -3.53 -14.29
CA ILE A 233 -10.18 -3.78 -14.11
C ILE A 233 -9.71 -4.83 -15.14
N SER A 234 -10.49 -5.89 -15.34
CA SER A 234 -10.17 -6.96 -16.31
C SER A 234 -10.15 -6.44 -17.75
N GLU A 235 -11.12 -5.60 -18.12
CA GLU A 235 -11.16 -4.93 -19.41
C GLU A 235 -9.95 -4.02 -19.60
N PHE A 236 -9.58 -3.24 -18.58
CA PHE A 236 -8.40 -2.36 -18.62
C PHE A 236 -7.12 -3.16 -18.88
N ILE A 237 -6.89 -4.24 -18.13
CA ILE A 237 -5.75 -5.16 -18.33
C ILE A 237 -5.70 -5.64 -19.79
N LYS A 238 -6.83 -6.11 -20.31
CA LYS A 238 -6.94 -6.64 -21.67
C LYS A 238 -6.69 -5.57 -22.74
N VAL A 239 -7.34 -4.41 -22.64
CA VAL A 239 -7.27 -3.33 -23.64
C VAL A 239 -5.88 -2.70 -23.67
N ARG A 240 -5.27 -2.49 -22.49
CA ARG A 240 -3.93 -1.90 -22.36
C ARG A 240 -2.82 -2.90 -22.65
N LYS A 241 -3.14 -4.19 -22.81
CA LYS A 241 -2.18 -5.28 -23.00
C LYS A 241 -1.13 -5.29 -21.88
N ILE A 242 -1.59 -5.06 -20.65
CA ILE A 242 -0.74 -5.19 -19.47
C ILE A 242 -0.26 -6.64 -19.44
N LYS A 243 1.06 -6.82 -19.43
CA LYS A 243 1.67 -8.13 -19.61
C LYS A 243 1.29 -9.03 -18.44
N SER A 244 1.02 -10.29 -18.76
CA SER A 244 0.83 -11.41 -17.84
C SER A 244 1.98 -12.40 -17.99
#